data_AF-V9TMB8-F1
#
_entry.id   AF-V9TMB8-F1
#
_cell.length_a   1.000
_cell.length_b   1.000
_cell.length_c   1.000
_cell.angle_alpha   90.00
_cell.angle_beta   90.00
_cell.angle_gamma   90.00
#
_symmetry.space_group_name_H-M   'P 1'
#
loop_
_entity.id
_entity.type
_entity.pdbx_description
1 polymer ?
#
loop_
_entity_poly.entity_id
_entity_poly.type
_entity_poly.pdbx_seq_one_letter_code
_entity_poly.pdbx_strand_id
1 'polypeptide(L)'
;VLVKILQAGYNVRVTLREMNQADAILSSGLVKEALSCGKLDISFVHVPDFTAPDAFGSVLSNVTQIVHVASALRRGPSTDLKGAIIDVAVKGTKNILRAAQNCPSVRRVVITSSTSAIVDPHPPVNQSPTGRCITPSDRHVDYDAEYYRGNSHKAYTAAKTAALNATDAFLAAADGGGATSLLHFDVINIMPSFVFGPKGLAASPADIINGSNIFGIGTVMRHNPWKGIRLEAVCCHVDDVAQIHVNALDERGLLPLKPGTHRDFILGVS
;
A
#
# COMPACT_ATOMS: atom_id res chain seq x y z
N VAL A 1 4.67 4.68 -8.34
CA VAL A 1 4.93 3.23 -8.42
C VAL A 1 4.96 2.75 -9.86
N LEU A 2 3.83 2.71 -10.59
CA LEU A 2 3.77 2.20 -11.99
C LEU A 2 4.89 2.72 -12.90
N VAL A 3 5.06 4.04 -13.01
CA VAL A 3 6.08 4.65 -13.87
C VAL A 3 7.49 4.16 -13.52
N LYS A 4 7.84 4.09 -12.23
CA LYS A 4 9.17 3.62 -11.78
C LYS A 4 9.39 2.14 -12.09
N ILE A 5 8.35 1.31 -11.98
CA ILE A 5 8.41 -0.12 -12.34
C ILE A 5 8.67 -0.28 -13.85
N LEU A 6 7.97 0.50 -14.69
CA LEU A 6 8.22 0.51 -16.13
C LEU A 6 9.65 0.99 -16.45
N GLN A 7 10.10 2.09 -15.85
CA GLN A 7 11.47 2.60 -16.03
C GLN A 7 12.56 1.61 -15.60
N ALA A 8 12.25 0.72 -14.65
CA ALA A 8 13.14 -0.35 -14.22
C ALA A 8 13.12 -1.59 -15.14
N GLY A 9 12.36 -1.56 -16.24
CA GLY A 9 12.37 -2.58 -17.27
C GLY A 9 11.41 -3.75 -17.05
N TYR A 10 10.43 -3.62 -16.14
CA TYR A 10 9.43 -4.66 -15.90
C TYR A 10 8.23 -4.52 -16.85
N ASN A 11 7.72 -5.65 -17.34
CA ASN A 11 6.38 -5.71 -17.93
C ASN A 11 5.34 -5.63 -16.80
N VAL A 12 4.27 -4.87 -17.01
CA VAL A 12 3.29 -4.59 -15.95
C VAL A 12 1.89 -4.95 -16.39
N ARG A 13 1.20 -5.72 -15.55
CA ARG A 13 -0.25 -5.92 -15.61
C ARG A 13 -0.92 -5.09 -14.52
N VAL A 14 -1.69 -4.08 -14.91
CA VAL A 14 -2.38 -3.17 -13.99
C VAL A 14 -3.81 -3.62 -13.79
N THR A 15 -4.23 -3.80 -12.54
CA THR A 15 -5.64 -4.05 -12.21
C THR A 15 -6.40 -2.74 -12.09
N LEU A 16 -7.54 -2.62 -12.76
CA LEU A 16 -8.40 -1.43 -12.71
C LEU A 16 -9.81 -1.80 -12.25
N ARG A 17 -10.42 -0.93 -11.44
CA ARG A 17 -11.85 -1.02 -11.12
C ARG A 17 -12.70 -0.67 -12.33
N GLU A 18 -12.31 0.38 -13.04
CA GLU A 18 -13.03 0.86 -14.23
C GLU A 18 -12.05 0.86 -15.40
N MET A 19 -12.36 0.11 -16.46
CA MET A 19 -11.44 -0.05 -17.60
C MET A 19 -11.26 1.24 -18.40
N ASN A 20 -12.19 2.20 -18.31
CA ASN A 20 -12.06 3.52 -18.92
C ASN A 20 -10.87 4.35 -18.38
N GLN A 21 -10.26 3.93 -17.27
CA GLN A 21 -9.05 4.55 -16.72
C GLN A 21 -7.78 4.14 -17.49
N ALA A 22 -7.82 3.07 -18.28
CA ALA A 22 -6.66 2.57 -19.03
C ALA A 22 -6.14 3.62 -20.03
N ASP A 23 -7.04 4.25 -20.80
CA ASP A 23 -6.68 5.25 -21.80
C ASP A 23 -6.03 6.49 -21.17
N ALA A 24 -6.50 6.89 -19.99
CA ALA A 24 -5.92 8.00 -19.24
C ALA A 24 -4.49 7.68 -18.76
N ILE A 25 -4.25 6.44 -18.31
CA ILE A 25 -2.91 5.98 -17.91
C ILE A 25 -1.96 5.94 -19.11
N LEU A 26 -2.40 5.34 -20.22
CA LEU A 26 -1.61 5.25 -21.46
C LEU A 26 -1.34 6.63 -22.09
N SER A 27 -2.24 7.59 -21.89
CA SER A 27 -2.09 8.94 -22.44
C SER A 27 -1.09 9.81 -21.65
N SER A 28 -0.75 9.43 -20.42
CA SER A 28 0.18 10.16 -19.56
C SER A 28 1.57 10.26 -20.19
N GLY A 29 2.15 11.47 -20.18
CA GLY A 29 3.50 11.71 -20.69
C GLY A 29 4.57 10.83 -20.02
N LEU A 30 4.46 10.63 -18.71
CA LEU A 30 5.40 9.81 -17.94
C LEU A 30 5.33 8.32 -18.30
N VAL A 31 4.12 7.82 -18.59
CA VAL A 31 3.94 6.41 -19.02
C VAL A 31 4.44 6.25 -20.44
N LYS A 32 4.11 7.17 -21.35
CA LYS A 32 4.63 7.17 -22.73
C LYS A 32 6.15 7.21 -22.79
N GLU A 33 6.76 8.07 -21.98
CA GLU A 33 8.22 8.16 -21.86
C GLU A 33 8.82 6.87 -21.31
N ALA A 34 8.24 6.29 -20.24
CA ALA A 34 8.74 5.02 -19.71
C ALA A 34 8.64 3.87 -20.72
N LEU A 35 7.58 3.85 -21.54
CA LEU A 35 7.38 2.83 -22.59
C LEU A 35 8.27 3.05 -23.82
N SER A 36 8.73 4.28 -24.09
CA SER A 36 9.61 4.55 -25.24
C SER A 36 11.06 4.08 -25.01
N CYS A 37 11.47 3.94 -23.75
CA CYS A 37 12.82 3.53 -23.37
C CYS A 37 13.12 2.02 -23.56
N GLY A 38 12.14 1.19 -23.98
CA GLY A 38 12.38 -0.24 -24.19
C GLY A 38 11.19 -0.98 -24.81
N LYS A 39 11.38 -2.27 -25.12
CA LYS A 39 10.28 -3.17 -25.53
C LYS A 39 9.54 -3.67 -24.28
N LEU A 40 8.81 -2.78 -23.63
CA LEU A 40 8.03 -3.09 -22.43
C LEU A 40 6.56 -3.23 -22.78
N ASP A 41 5.90 -4.18 -22.11
CA ASP A 41 4.47 -4.40 -22.22
C ASP A 41 3.73 -3.88 -20.99
N ILE A 42 2.64 -3.16 -21.23
CA ILE A 42 1.67 -2.77 -20.22
C ILE A 42 0.29 -3.29 -20.62
N SER A 43 -0.31 -4.08 -19.75
CA SER A 43 -1.67 -4.61 -19.93
C SER A 43 -2.58 -4.18 -18.78
N PHE A 44 -3.87 -4.14 -19.03
CA PHE A 44 -4.89 -3.78 -18.05
C PHE A 44 -5.87 -4.93 -17.87
N VAL A 45 -6.23 -5.23 -16.62
CA VAL A 45 -7.23 -6.24 -16.29
C VAL A 45 -8.27 -5.66 -15.36
N HIS A 46 -9.53 -5.99 -15.63
CA HIS A 46 -10.66 -5.52 -14.84
C HIS A 46 -10.80 -6.32 -13.54
N VAL A 47 -10.68 -5.63 -12.41
CA VAL A 47 -10.95 -6.15 -11.05
C VAL A 47 -11.86 -5.14 -10.35
N PRO A 48 -13.19 -5.22 -10.54
CA PRO A 48 -14.14 -4.21 -10.06
C PRO A 48 -14.18 -4.15 -8.53
N ASP A 49 -14.08 -5.32 -7.88
CA ASP A 49 -14.03 -5.46 -6.44
C ASP A 49 -12.93 -6.43 -6.03
N PHE A 50 -11.83 -5.89 -5.50
CA PHE A 50 -10.72 -6.69 -4.99
C PHE A 50 -11.02 -7.41 -3.67
N THR A 51 -12.15 -7.10 -3.03
CA THR A 51 -12.62 -7.78 -1.80
C THR A 51 -13.47 -9.00 -2.09
N ALA A 52 -13.93 -9.17 -3.33
CA ALA A 52 -14.67 -10.35 -3.75
C ALA A 52 -13.81 -11.61 -3.63
N PRO A 53 -14.40 -12.77 -3.25
CA PRO A 53 -13.72 -14.05 -3.34
C PRO A 53 -13.14 -14.25 -4.74
N ASP A 54 -11.91 -14.75 -4.82
CA ASP A 54 -11.21 -15.05 -6.08
C ASP A 54 -11.05 -13.88 -7.06
N ALA A 55 -11.13 -12.63 -6.58
CA ALA A 55 -11.00 -11.42 -7.39
C ALA A 55 -9.72 -11.36 -8.27
N PHE A 56 -8.67 -12.10 -7.88
CA PHE A 56 -7.39 -12.14 -8.57
C PHE A 56 -7.10 -13.47 -9.28
N GLY A 57 -8.01 -14.45 -9.23
CA GLY A 57 -7.73 -15.85 -9.59
C GLY A 57 -7.07 -16.05 -10.96
N SER A 58 -7.72 -15.60 -12.03
CA SER A 58 -7.16 -15.69 -13.40
C SER A 58 -6.18 -14.56 -13.73
N VAL A 59 -6.18 -13.49 -12.92
CA VAL A 59 -5.46 -12.24 -13.19
C VAL A 59 -3.95 -12.40 -12.99
N LEU A 60 -3.54 -13.35 -12.15
CA LEU A 60 -2.14 -13.60 -11.79
C LEU A 60 -1.43 -14.61 -12.71
N SER A 61 -2.08 -15.14 -13.75
CA SER A 61 -1.44 -16.08 -14.67
C SER A 61 -0.16 -15.48 -15.29
N ASN A 62 0.96 -16.22 -15.17
CA ASN A 62 2.31 -15.81 -15.58
C ASN A 62 2.86 -14.55 -14.87
N VAL A 63 2.24 -14.12 -13.77
CA VAL A 63 2.78 -13.05 -12.91
C VAL A 63 3.80 -13.68 -11.96
N THR A 64 4.97 -13.05 -11.87
CA THR A 64 6.03 -13.48 -10.95
C THR A 64 6.07 -12.65 -9.68
N GLN A 65 5.68 -11.38 -9.74
CA GLN A 65 5.75 -10.48 -8.60
C GLN A 65 4.50 -9.61 -8.53
N ILE A 66 4.03 -9.35 -7.32
CA ILE A 66 2.83 -8.57 -7.07
C ILE A 66 3.21 -7.31 -6.30
N VAL A 67 2.69 -6.17 -6.74
CA VAL A 67 2.74 -4.93 -5.97
C VAL A 67 1.32 -4.48 -5.61
N HIS A 68 0.92 -4.72 -4.36
CA HIS A 68 -0.39 -4.39 -3.84
C HIS A 68 -0.39 -3.00 -3.19
N VAL A 69 -0.70 -1.98 -4.00
CA VAL A 69 -0.85 -0.58 -3.55
C VAL A 69 -2.31 -0.22 -3.23
N ALA A 70 -3.26 -1.03 -3.69
CA ALA A 70 -4.68 -0.77 -3.52
C ALA A 70 -5.07 -0.83 -2.04
N SER A 71 -5.55 0.27 -1.49
CA SER A 71 -6.04 0.33 -0.11
C SER A 71 -7.38 1.04 -0.07
N ALA A 72 -8.21 0.70 0.91
CA ALA A 72 -9.49 1.33 1.18
C ALA A 72 -9.32 2.79 1.63
N LEU A 73 -9.01 3.69 0.71
CA LEU A 73 -8.96 5.13 0.97
C LEU A 73 -10.32 5.74 0.61
N ARG A 74 -11.38 5.35 1.31
CA ARG A 74 -12.67 6.02 1.12
C ARG A 74 -12.63 7.38 1.82
N ARG A 75 -12.88 8.44 1.05
CA ARG A 75 -13.05 9.82 1.55
C ARG A 75 -14.53 10.16 1.55
N GLY A 76 -15.08 10.52 2.70
CA GLY A 76 -16.46 10.94 2.86
C GLY A 76 -17.12 10.34 4.11
N PRO A 77 -18.24 10.90 4.57
CA PRO A 77 -18.98 10.36 5.71
C PRO A 77 -19.48 8.94 5.38
N SER A 78 -19.22 8.01 6.29
CA SER A 78 -19.84 6.69 6.32
C SER A 78 -20.36 6.48 7.74
N THR A 79 -21.59 6.00 7.86
CA THR A 79 -22.13 5.53 9.13
C THR A 79 -21.54 4.17 9.51
N ASP A 80 -21.09 3.38 8.53
CA ASP A 80 -20.36 2.13 8.73
C ASP A 80 -18.89 2.30 8.31
N LEU A 81 -18.04 2.66 9.28
CA LEU A 81 -16.59 2.76 9.06
C LEU A 81 -15.93 1.38 9.00
N LYS A 82 -16.49 0.39 9.71
CA LYS A 82 -15.95 -0.97 9.76
C LYS A 82 -16.02 -1.62 8.38
N GLY A 83 -17.22 -1.72 7.82
CA GLY A 83 -17.44 -2.33 6.51
C GLY A 83 -16.78 -1.56 5.38
N ALA A 84 -16.78 -0.22 5.44
CA ALA A 84 -16.29 0.62 4.35
C ALA A 84 -14.76 0.79 4.28
N ILE A 85 -14.04 0.57 5.39
CA ILE A 85 -12.59 0.84 5.48
C ILE A 85 -11.84 -0.39 6.02
N ILE A 86 -12.15 -0.84 7.24
CA ILE A 86 -11.42 -1.91 7.91
C ILE A 86 -11.59 -3.23 7.16
N ASP A 87 -12.84 -3.65 6.92
CA ASP A 87 -13.13 -4.94 6.29
C ASP A 87 -12.61 -4.99 4.85
N VAL A 88 -12.66 -3.88 4.12
CA VAL A 88 -12.12 -3.78 2.75
C VAL A 88 -10.60 -3.97 2.76
N ALA A 89 -9.88 -3.32 3.68
CA ALA A 89 -8.43 -3.45 3.80
C ALA A 89 -8.02 -4.89 4.17
N VAL A 90 -8.68 -5.48 5.16
CA VAL A 90 -8.41 -6.86 5.60
C VAL A 90 -8.72 -7.87 4.50
N LYS A 91 -9.91 -7.78 3.87
CA LYS A 91 -10.31 -8.71 2.79
C LYS A 91 -9.40 -8.58 1.57
N GLY A 92 -9.07 -7.37 1.15
CA GLY A 92 -8.17 -7.16 0.01
C GLY A 92 -6.79 -7.76 0.22
N THR A 93 -6.22 -7.55 1.40
CA THR A 93 -4.91 -8.11 1.79
C THR A 93 -4.95 -9.64 1.81
N LYS A 94 -5.97 -10.25 2.43
CA LYS A 94 -6.14 -11.71 2.44
C LYS A 94 -6.35 -12.30 1.05
N ASN A 95 -7.14 -11.63 0.21
CA ASN A 95 -7.43 -12.10 -1.14
C ASN A 95 -6.19 -12.11 -2.03
N ILE A 96 -5.36 -11.07 -1.99
CA ILE A 96 -4.14 -11.03 -2.82
C ILE A 96 -3.12 -12.07 -2.34
N LEU A 97 -2.97 -12.25 -1.02
CA LEU A 97 -2.07 -13.27 -0.45
C LEU A 97 -2.54 -14.70 -0.79
N ARG A 98 -3.84 -14.99 -0.66
CA ARG A 98 -4.41 -16.27 -1.07
C ARG A 98 -4.27 -16.51 -2.58
N ALA A 99 -4.49 -15.49 -3.40
CA ALA A 99 -4.33 -15.60 -4.84
C ALA A 99 -2.86 -15.86 -5.23
N ALA A 100 -1.91 -15.21 -4.55
CA ALA A 100 -0.48 -15.50 -4.70
C ALA A 100 -0.14 -16.95 -4.31
N GLN A 101 -0.69 -17.45 -3.21
CA GLN A 101 -0.52 -18.84 -2.76
C GLN A 101 -1.08 -19.86 -3.77
N ASN A 102 -2.14 -19.50 -4.49
CA ASN A 102 -2.71 -20.37 -5.53
C ASN A 102 -2.02 -20.21 -6.90
N CYS A 103 -1.00 -19.35 -7.02
CA CYS A 103 -0.31 -19.06 -8.26
C CYS A 103 1.19 -19.41 -8.15
N PRO A 104 1.61 -20.61 -8.59
CA PRO A 104 3.00 -21.08 -8.43
C PRO A 104 4.07 -20.21 -9.10
N SER A 105 3.70 -19.40 -10.11
CA SER A 105 4.64 -18.48 -10.76
C SER A 105 5.02 -17.29 -9.87
N VAL A 106 4.18 -16.93 -8.89
CA VAL A 106 4.43 -15.81 -7.98
C VAL A 106 5.53 -16.19 -7.00
N ARG A 107 6.53 -15.32 -6.87
CA ARG A 107 7.71 -15.48 -6.03
C ARG A 107 7.88 -14.37 -5.01
N ARG A 108 7.19 -13.22 -5.20
CA ARG A 108 7.21 -12.09 -4.27
C ARG A 108 5.90 -11.31 -4.25
N VAL A 109 5.47 -10.91 -3.05
CA VAL A 109 4.34 -10.01 -2.84
C VAL A 109 4.79 -8.79 -2.02
N VAL A 110 4.78 -7.62 -2.65
CA VAL A 110 5.08 -6.34 -2.02
C VAL A 110 3.77 -5.62 -1.71
N ILE A 111 3.52 -5.30 -0.44
CA ILE A 111 2.30 -4.66 0.04
C ILE A 111 2.61 -3.25 0.54
N THR A 112 1.84 -2.27 0.08
CA THR A 112 1.90 -0.91 0.62
C THR A 112 1.07 -0.82 1.91
N SER A 113 1.76 -0.95 3.04
CA SER A 113 1.21 -0.70 4.37
C SER A 113 1.30 0.80 4.72
N SER A 114 1.50 1.16 5.99
CA SER A 114 1.67 2.53 6.45
C SER A 114 2.31 2.53 7.85
N THR A 115 3.00 3.61 8.22
CA THR A 115 3.39 3.82 9.62
C THR A 115 2.18 3.84 10.56
N SER A 116 0.99 4.21 10.08
CA SER A 116 -0.26 4.13 10.85
C SER A 116 -0.69 2.70 11.23
N ALA A 117 -0.01 1.66 10.73
CA ALA A 117 -0.21 0.28 11.19
C ALA A 117 0.55 -0.06 12.48
N ILE A 118 1.59 0.73 12.80
CA ILE A 118 2.54 0.47 13.91
C ILE A 118 2.69 1.68 14.85
N VAL A 119 2.13 2.84 14.47
CA VAL A 119 2.06 4.05 15.27
C VAL A 119 0.64 4.58 15.20
N ASP A 120 0.04 4.88 16.35
CA ASP A 120 -1.16 5.68 16.38
C ASP A 120 -0.76 7.16 16.20
N PRO A 121 -1.13 7.84 15.09
CA PRO A 121 -0.88 9.26 14.90
C PRO A 121 -1.78 10.15 15.79
N HIS A 122 -2.73 9.55 16.51
CA HIS A 122 -3.66 10.20 17.41
C HIS A 122 -3.64 9.57 18.81
N PRO A 123 -2.45 9.40 19.42
CA PRO A 123 -2.39 8.74 20.71
C PRO A 123 -3.06 9.64 21.76
N PRO A 124 -3.65 9.05 22.82
CA PRO A 124 -3.92 9.79 24.04
C PRO A 124 -2.69 10.60 24.46
N VAL A 125 -2.88 11.79 25.05
CA VAL A 125 -1.77 12.72 25.38
C VAL A 125 -0.70 12.07 26.26
N ASN A 126 -1.10 11.10 27.10
CA ASN A 126 -0.22 10.32 27.98
C ASN A 126 0.44 9.09 27.32
N GLN A 127 0.19 8.83 26.04
CA GLN A 127 0.71 7.70 25.26
C GLN A 127 1.54 8.16 24.05
N SER A 128 1.84 9.46 23.93
CA SER A 128 2.75 9.94 22.91
C SER A 128 4.14 9.29 23.10
N PRO A 129 4.72 8.63 22.09
CA PRO A 129 6.05 8.05 22.20
C PRO A 129 7.07 9.18 22.31
N THR A 130 7.41 9.58 23.53
CA THR A 130 8.48 10.55 23.75
C THR A 130 9.79 9.77 23.91
N GLY A 131 10.72 9.96 22.96
CA GLY A 131 12.10 9.47 23.06
C GLY A 131 12.37 8.01 22.66
N ARG A 132 11.39 7.27 22.12
CA ARG A 132 11.59 5.89 21.63
C ARG A 132 11.67 5.83 20.10
N CYS A 133 12.63 5.07 19.58
CA CYS A 133 12.71 4.72 18.16
C CYS A 133 11.59 3.73 17.79
N ILE A 134 10.84 4.05 16.74
CA ILE A 134 9.81 3.17 16.17
C ILE A 134 10.49 2.21 15.19
N THR A 135 10.13 0.94 15.31
CA THR A 135 10.60 -0.18 14.51
C THR A 135 9.40 -0.87 13.86
N PRO A 136 9.61 -1.63 12.77
CA PRO A 136 8.52 -2.39 12.18
C PRO A 136 7.86 -3.35 13.19
N SER A 137 8.60 -3.85 14.18
CA SER A 137 8.10 -4.78 15.20
C SER A 137 7.18 -4.16 16.24
N ASP A 138 6.93 -2.84 16.22
CA ASP A 138 6.00 -2.16 17.12
C ASP A 138 4.53 -2.41 16.71
N ARG A 139 4.12 -3.68 16.78
CA ARG A 139 2.77 -4.14 16.42
C ARG A 139 1.73 -3.71 17.45
N HIS A 140 0.51 -3.49 16.96
CA HIS A 140 -0.68 -3.24 17.78
C HIS A 140 -1.73 -4.31 17.52
N VAL A 141 -2.50 -4.65 18.56
CA VAL A 141 -3.73 -5.44 18.37
C VAL A 141 -4.75 -4.65 17.56
N ASP A 142 -5.72 -5.35 16.96
CA ASP A 142 -6.81 -4.70 16.24
C ASP A 142 -7.59 -3.76 17.17
N TYR A 143 -7.83 -2.53 16.69
CA TYR A 143 -8.59 -1.52 17.42
C TYR A 143 -10.08 -1.86 17.45
N ASP A 144 -10.73 -1.58 18.58
CA ASP A 144 -12.17 -1.75 18.73
C ASP A 144 -13.00 -0.67 18.02
N ALA A 145 -14.31 -0.87 17.98
CA ALA A 145 -15.24 0.05 17.33
C ALA A 145 -15.36 1.42 18.02
N GLU A 146 -15.06 1.51 19.32
CA GLU A 146 -15.10 2.77 20.05
C GLU A 146 -13.94 3.67 19.64
N TYR A 147 -12.75 3.11 19.39
CA TYR A 147 -11.58 3.86 18.95
C TYR A 147 -11.87 4.70 17.70
N TYR A 148 -12.47 4.10 16.67
CA TYR A 148 -12.71 4.77 15.39
C TYR A 148 -14.12 5.35 15.21
N ARG A 149 -14.96 5.34 16.26
CA ARG A 149 -16.36 5.76 16.18
C ARG A 149 -16.48 7.19 15.65
N GLY A 150 -17.11 7.34 14.48
CA GLY A 150 -17.32 8.63 13.81
C GLY A 150 -16.05 9.32 13.31
N ASN A 151 -14.89 8.67 13.33
CA ASN A 151 -13.61 9.26 12.92
C ASN A 151 -12.93 8.42 11.84
N SER A 152 -12.99 8.89 10.59
CA SER A 152 -12.42 8.18 9.44
C SER A 152 -10.89 8.09 9.45
N HIS A 153 -10.18 9.01 10.10
CA HIS A 153 -8.72 8.94 10.25
C HIS A 153 -8.34 7.80 11.18
N LYS A 154 -9.02 7.69 12.32
CA LYS A 154 -8.86 6.55 13.23
C LYS A 154 -9.30 5.23 12.60
N ALA A 155 -10.37 5.24 11.79
CA ALA A 155 -10.77 4.05 11.03
C ALA A 155 -9.70 3.62 10.01
N TYR A 156 -9.00 4.57 9.40
CA TYR A 156 -7.85 4.28 8.55
C TYR A 156 -6.68 3.67 9.33
N THR A 157 -6.32 4.22 10.50
CA THR A 157 -5.31 3.63 11.41
C THR A 157 -5.68 2.20 11.79
N ALA A 158 -6.94 1.98 12.20
CA ALA A 158 -7.46 0.66 12.52
C ALA A 158 -7.38 -0.31 11.34
N ALA A 159 -7.74 0.16 10.14
CA ALA A 159 -7.69 -0.65 8.92
C ALA A 159 -6.26 -1.04 8.52
N LYS A 160 -5.29 -0.12 8.65
CA LYS A 160 -3.88 -0.40 8.36
C LYS A 160 -3.28 -1.38 9.37
N THR A 161 -3.62 -1.23 10.64
CA THR A 161 -3.24 -2.17 11.70
C THR A 161 -3.81 -3.56 11.43
N ALA A 162 -5.12 -3.67 11.20
CA ALA A 162 -5.78 -4.94 10.96
C ALA A 162 -5.32 -5.63 9.66
N ALA A 163 -5.01 -4.86 8.61
CA ALA A 163 -4.44 -5.41 7.38
C ALA A 163 -3.03 -5.97 7.59
N LEU A 164 -2.18 -5.28 8.35
CA LEU A 164 -0.85 -5.78 8.71
C LEU A 164 -0.95 -7.06 9.56
N ASN A 165 -1.81 -7.06 10.58
CA ASN A 165 -2.07 -8.24 11.41
C ASN A 165 -2.63 -9.41 10.59
N ALA A 166 -3.44 -9.14 9.56
CA ALA A 166 -3.93 -10.16 8.63
C ALA A 166 -2.80 -10.77 7.78
N THR A 167 -1.81 -9.98 7.36
CA THR A 167 -0.59 -10.49 6.73
C THR A 167 0.19 -11.38 7.69
N ASP A 168 0.44 -10.92 8.92
CA ASP A 168 1.18 -11.68 9.94
C ASP A 168 0.47 -13.01 10.25
N ALA A 169 -0.85 -13.00 10.41
CA ALA A 169 -1.64 -14.20 10.66
C ALA A 169 -1.63 -15.18 9.46
N PHE A 170 -1.64 -14.67 8.23
CA PHE A 170 -1.55 -15.49 7.02
C PHE A 170 -0.21 -16.23 6.96
N LEU A 171 0.89 -15.52 7.22
CA LEU A 171 2.24 -16.07 7.23
C LEU A 171 2.40 -17.12 8.33
N ALA A 172 1.98 -16.80 9.56
CA ALA A 172 2.04 -17.73 10.69
C ALA A 172 1.23 -19.02 10.44
N ALA A 173 0.08 -18.92 9.78
CA ALA A 173 -0.72 -20.09 9.40
C ALA A 173 -0.04 -20.95 8.33
N ALA A 174 0.73 -20.34 7.42
CA ALA A 174 1.44 -21.05 6.36
C ALA A 174 2.75 -21.71 6.84
N ASP A 175 3.30 -21.26 7.95
CA ASP A 175 4.53 -21.84 8.52
C ASP A 175 4.31 -23.14 9.31
N GLY A 176 3.06 -23.45 9.70
CA GLY A 176 2.65 -24.77 10.18
C GLY A 176 3.39 -25.31 11.43
N GLY A 177 4.17 -24.48 12.12
CA GLY A 177 5.00 -24.89 13.27
C GLY A 177 6.23 -25.76 12.91
N GLY A 178 6.59 -25.87 11.63
CA GLY A 178 7.69 -26.70 11.13
C GLY A 178 8.88 -25.91 10.54
N ALA A 179 9.96 -26.61 10.20
CA ALA A 179 11.22 -26.00 9.72
C ALA A 179 11.18 -25.45 8.26
N THR A 180 10.09 -25.65 7.53
CA THR A 180 9.93 -25.24 6.12
C THR A 180 8.53 -24.66 5.89
N SER A 181 8.47 -23.37 5.53
CA SER A 181 7.24 -22.65 5.17
C SER A 181 6.55 -23.30 3.97
N LEU A 182 5.21 -23.33 3.97
CA LEU A 182 4.40 -23.78 2.83
C LEU A 182 4.33 -22.74 1.70
N LEU A 183 4.86 -21.54 1.90
CA LEU A 183 4.82 -20.47 0.89
C LEU A 183 5.99 -20.57 -0.08
N HIS A 184 5.67 -20.55 -1.37
CA HIS A 184 6.64 -20.47 -2.47
C HIS A 184 7.03 -19.03 -2.84
N PHE A 185 6.54 -18.03 -2.11
CA PHE A 185 6.85 -16.62 -2.30
C PHE A 185 7.26 -15.94 -0.98
N ASP A 186 7.98 -14.83 -1.08
CA ASP A 186 8.24 -13.94 0.06
C ASP A 186 7.26 -12.76 0.11
N VAL A 187 7.12 -12.16 1.30
CA VAL A 187 6.25 -10.99 1.51
C VAL A 187 7.06 -9.82 2.03
N ILE A 188 6.82 -8.64 1.47
CA ILE A 188 7.42 -7.38 1.92
C ILE A 188 6.31 -6.38 2.21
N ASN A 189 6.21 -5.85 3.44
CA ASN A 189 5.42 -4.65 3.68
C ASN A 189 6.31 -3.41 3.65
N ILE A 190 5.91 -2.41 2.88
CA ILE A 190 6.50 -1.07 2.91
C ILE A 190 5.54 -0.16 3.67
N MET A 191 6.02 0.46 4.74
CA MET A 191 5.26 1.30 5.67
C MET A 191 5.67 2.77 5.51
N PRO A 192 5.17 3.47 4.47
CA PRO A 192 5.43 4.89 4.33
C PRO A 192 4.71 5.70 5.42
N SER A 193 5.37 6.78 5.83
CA SER A 193 4.80 7.90 6.57
C SER A 193 3.97 8.80 5.63
N PHE A 194 3.79 10.09 5.95
CA PHE A 194 3.09 11.01 5.05
C PHE A 194 3.84 11.13 3.71
N VAL A 195 3.18 10.69 2.63
CA VAL A 195 3.73 10.76 1.27
C VAL A 195 3.38 12.09 0.62
N PHE A 196 4.40 12.87 0.26
CA PHE A 196 4.23 14.13 -0.46
C PHE A 196 4.88 14.08 -1.84
N GLY A 197 4.35 14.86 -2.78
CA GLY A 197 5.00 15.08 -4.07
C GLY A 197 4.03 15.19 -5.24
N PRO A 198 4.57 15.35 -6.46
CA PRO A 198 3.77 15.51 -7.66
C PRO A 198 2.98 14.23 -7.98
N LYS A 199 1.80 14.40 -8.60
CA LYS A 199 1.01 13.28 -9.08
C LYS A 199 1.05 13.22 -10.59
N GLY A 200 1.80 12.26 -11.11
CA GLY A 200 2.01 12.09 -12.55
C GLY A 200 0.76 11.84 -13.41
N LEU A 201 -0.37 11.50 -12.78
CA LEU A 201 -1.67 11.30 -13.43
C LEU A 201 -2.73 12.34 -13.02
N ALA A 202 -2.34 13.43 -12.36
CA ALA A 202 -3.28 14.48 -12.00
C ALA A 202 -3.76 15.22 -13.26
N ALA A 203 -5.08 15.28 -13.47
CA ALA A 203 -5.71 16.05 -14.55
C ALA A 203 -6.15 17.44 -14.08
N SER A 204 -6.23 17.65 -12.77
CA SER A 204 -6.66 18.90 -12.15
C SER A 204 -5.88 19.21 -10.86
N PRO A 205 -5.88 20.48 -10.39
CA PRO A 205 -5.34 20.83 -9.08
C PRO A 205 -5.99 20.06 -7.91
N ALA A 206 -7.25 19.66 -8.05
CA ALA A 206 -7.94 18.85 -7.05
C ALA A 206 -7.34 17.44 -6.92
N ASP A 207 -6.83 16.87 -8.02
CA ASP A 207 -6.18 15.56 -8.00
C ASP A 207 -4.86 15.60 -7.23
N ILE A 208 -4.11 16.70 -7.39
CA ILE A 208 -2.81 16.92 -6.72
C ILE A 208 -2.97 16.86 -5.21
N ILE A 209 -4.01 17.50 -4.66
CA ILE A 209 -4.25 17.60 -3.21
C ILE A 209 -5.02 16.40 -2.63
N ASN A 210 -5.30 15.36 -3.42
CA ASN A 210 -5.82 14.09 -2.89
C ASN A 210 -4.73 13.31 -2.12
N GLY A 211 -5.10 12.34 -1.29
CA GLY A 211 -4.15 11.62 -0.44
C GLY A 211 -3.50 12.50 0.63
N SER A 212 -2.29 12.15 1.04
CA SER A 212 -1.53 12.87 2.07
C SER A 212 -1.14 14.29 1.65
N ASN A 213 -1.03 14.58 0.34
CA ASN A 213 -0.79 15.94 -0.18
C ASN A 213 -1.75 17.00 0.37
N ILE A 214 -2.95 16.64 0.83
CA ILE A 214 -3.88 17.60 1.46
C ILE A 214 -3.27 18.29 2.69
N PHE A 215 -2.41 17.58 3.42
CA PHE A 215 -1.81 18.06 4.67
C PHE A 215 -0.55 18.90 4.44
N GLY A 216 0.10 18.78 3.28
CA GLY A 216 1.25 19.58 2.87
C GLY A 216 0.88 20.59 1.80
N ILE A 217 1.05 20.21 0.53
CA ILE A 217 0.76 21.01 -0.67
C ILE A 217 -0.66 21.64 -0.61
N GLY A 218 -1.66 20.88 -0.17
CA GLY A 218 -3.04 21.33 -0.07
C GLY A 218 -3.27 22.44 0.95
N THR A 219 -2.53 22.47 2.06
CA THR A 219 -2.59 23.54 3.07
C THR A 219 -2.14 24.87 2.44
N VAL A 220 -1.07 24.84 1.66
CA VAL A 220 -0.57 25.99 0.90
C VAL A 220 -1.58 26.42 -0.17
N MET A 221 -2.07 25.47 -0.98
CA MET A 221 -2.95 25.76 -2.13
C MET A 221 -4.35 26.25 -1.73
N ARG A 222 -4.89 25.83 -0.58
CA ARG A 222 -6.26 26.17 -0.15
C ARG A 222 -6.33 27.44 0.70
N HIS A 223 -5.20 28.10 0.98
CA HIS A 223 -5.12 29.19 1.98
C HIS A 223 -5.84 28.85 3.30
N ASN A 224 -5.87 27.57 3.68
CA ASN A 224 -6.61 27.12 4.85
C ASN A 224 -5.67 27.24 6.06
N PRO A 225 -6.07 27.95 7.14
CA PRO A 225 -5.22 28.06 8.32
C PRO A 225 -4.92 26.68 8.90
N TRP A 226 -3.73 26.52 9.50
CA TRP A 226 -3.22 25.26 10.06
C TRP A 226 -4.16 24.69 11.15
N LYS A 227 -5.06 25.49 11.75
CA LYS A 227 -6.13 25.08 12.69
C LYS A 227 -5.72 24.04 13.76
N GLY A 228 -4.46 24.06 14.18
CA GLY A 228 -3.92 23.12 15.17
C GLY A 228 -3.70 21.69 14.68
N ILE A 229 -3.67 21.44 13.36
CA ILE A 229 -3.31 20.12 12.80
C ILE A 229 -1.88 19.78 13.23
N ARG A 230 -1.73 18.71 14.00
CA ARG A 230 -0.43 18.10 14.30
C ARG A 230 -0.15 17.04 13.25
N LEU A 231 0.93 17.24 12.49
CA LEU A 231 1.46 16.23 11.59
C LEU A 231 2.66 15.59 12.25
N GLU A 232 2.82 14.29 12.06
CA GLU A 232 4.10 13.65 12.34
C GLU A 232 5.18 14.37 11.53
N ALA A 233 6.31 14.69 12.16
CA ALA A 233 7.42 15.41 11.50
C ALA A 233 8.09 14.58 10.40
N VAL A 234 7.75 13.29 10.31
CA VAL A 234 8.35 12.33 9.37
C VAL A 234 7.48 12.25 8.12
N CYS A 235 8.09 12.50 6.97
CA CYS A 235 7.44 12.37 5.67
C CYS A 235 8.36 11.69 4.67
N CYS A 236 7.82 11.36 3.50
CA CYS A 236 8.58 10.78 2.39
C CYS A 236 8.13 11.38 1.06
N HIS A 237 9.08 11.51 0.13
CA HIS A 237 8.75 11.92 -1.23
C HIS A 237 8.12 10.75 -2.00
N VAL A 238 7.14 11.03 -2.84
CA VAL A 238 6.40 10.03 -3.64
C VAL A 238 7.32 9.22 -4.56
N ASP A 239 8.39 9.83 -5.06
CA ASP A 239 9.38 9.13 -5.89
C ASP A 239 10.22 8.16 -5.09
N ASP A 240 10.57 8.48 -3.84
CA ASP A 240 11.32 7.58 -2.96
C ASP A 240 10.46 6.37 -2.59
N VAL A 241 9.18 6.61 -2.27
CA VAL A 241 8.20 5.54 -2.04
C VAL A 241 8.12 4.66 -3.28
N ALA A 242 7.98 5.25 -4.47
CA ALA A 242 7.90 4.49 -5.71
C ALA A 242 9.18 3.72 -6.03
N GLN A 243 10.35 4.30 -5.77
CA GLN A 243 11.65 3.67 -5.98
C GLN A 243 11.86 2.49 -5.03
N ILE A 244 11.45 2.62 -3.77
CA ILE A 244 11.57 1.52 -2.80
C ILE A 244 10.67 0.34 -3.18
N HIS A 245 9.51 0.59 -3.78
CA HIS A 245 8.70 -0.52 -4.34
C HIS A 245 9.43 -1.22 -5.48
N VAL A 246 10.17 -0.50 -6.33
CA VAL A 246 11.02 -1.12 -7.37
C VAL A 246 12.17 -1.91 -6.75
N ASN A 247 12.87 -1.33 -5.78
CA ASN A 247 13.97 -2.00 -5.08
C ASN A 247 13.48 -3.26 -4.37
N ALA A 248 12.24 -3.24 -3.86
CA ALA A 248 11.61 -4.40 -3.26
C ALA A 248 11.38 -5.54 -4.27
N LEU A 249 11.28 -5.27 -5.57
CA LEU A 249 11.13 -6.29 -6.62
C LEU A 249 12.46 -6.97 -6.99
N ASP A 250 13.61 -6.42 -6.60
CA ASP A 250 14.90 -7.02 -6.89
C ASP A 250 15.21 -8.19 -5.94
N GLU A 251 14.94 -9.40 -6.43
CA GLU A 251 15.17 -10.67 -5.73
C GLU A 251 16.63 -11.16 -5.81
N ARG A 252 17.46 -10.58 -6.69
CA ARG A 252 18.81 -11.12 -6.95
C ARG A 252 19.92 -10.23 -6.42
N GLY A 253 19.69 -8.92 -6.38
CA GLY A 253 20.64 -7.94 -5.87
C GLY A 253 20.27 -7.48 -4.46
N LEU A 254 19.32 -6.54 -4.39
CA LEU A 254 19.06 -5.77 -3.16
C LEU A 254 18.41 -6.58 -2.04
N LEU A 255 17.43 -7.43 -2.35
CA LEU A 255 16.68 -8.21 -1.35
C LEU A 255 16.57 -9.68 -1.76
N PRO A 256 17.65 -10.48 -1.62
CA PRO A 256 17.65 -11.92 -1.88
C PRO A 256 17.00 -12.70 -0.74
N LEU A 257 15.71 -12.45 -0.54
CA LEU A 257 14.88 -13.11 0.46
C LEU A 257 14.62 -14.57 0.06
N LYS A 258 14.46 -15.43 1.07
CA LYS A 258 14.09 -16.83 0.85
C LYS A 258 12.56 -16.94 0.74
N PRO A 259 12.02 -17.87 -0.06
CA PRO A 259 10.59 -18.18 -0.04
C PRO A 259 10.09 -18.43 1.40
N GLY A 260 8.87 -17.94 1.69
CA GLY A 260 8.27 -18.00 3.02
C GLY A 260 8.84 -17.00 4.03
N THR A 261 9.82 -16.17 3.64
CA THR A 261 10.26 -15.09 4.54
C THR A 261 9.40 -13.85 4.39
N HIS A 262 9.41 -13.06 5.47
CA HIS A 262 8.68 -11.81 5.58
C HIS A 262 9.59 -10.69 6.07
N ARG A 263 9.48 -9.51 5.46
CA ARG A 263 10.20 -8.30 5.86
C ARG A 263 9.28 -7.09 5.85
N ASP A 264 9.50 -6.21 6.83
CA ASP A 264 8.81 -4.95 6.92
C ASP A 264 9.80 -3.80 6.94
N PHE A 265 9.50 -2.74 6.20
CA PHE A 265 10.35 -1.56 6.11
C PHE A 265 9.53 -0.32 6.43
N ILE A 266 10.00 0.49 7.39
CA ILE A 266 9.50 1.85 7.60
C ILE A 266 10.16 2.78 6.60
N LEU A 267 9.36 3.63 5.97
CA LEU A 267 9.86 4.69 5.11
C LEU A 267 9.45 6.05 5.68
N GLY A 268 10.44 6.75 6.20
CA GLY A 268 10.30 8.10 6.71
C GLY A 268 11.66 8.77 6.73
N VAL A 269 11.72 10.01 6.26
CA VAL A 269 12.90 10.86 6.39
C VAL A 269 12.73 11.64 7.69
N SER A 270 13.66 11.45 8.63
CA SER A 270 13.77 12.23 9.86
C SER A 270 14.56 13.51 9.63
#